data_AF-A0A521Z8D8-F1
#
_entry.id   AF-A0A521Z8D8-F1
#
_cell.length_a   1.000
_cell.length_b   1.000
_cell.length_c   1.000
_cell.angle_alpha   90.00
_cell.angle_beta   90.00
_cell.angle_gamma   90.00
#
_symmetry.space_group_name_H-M   'P 1'
#
loop_
_entity.id
_entity.type
_entity.pdbx_description
1 polymer ?
#
loop_
_entity_poly.entity_id
_entity_poly.type
_entity_poly.pdbx_seq_one_letter_code
_entity_poly.pdbx_strand_id
1 'polypeptide(L)'
;MYTYLNLDTGQTATYSSPNVRLANSDRWELTTEDTSEATAEAVAIADALPTILTDAEDDRNHVRSSNAGIEARIAVHNLDPAAHPEVAYEQTTTGAATTIDLGNGPVQTLILDHDTTVTITGAPDAPNVGLVMLYLVQGEVGSKTPTFADTEWPEDTPPTWSTDPGSKDGAVFETVDGGANFTGTLTGVDYR
;
A
#
# COMPACT_ATOMS: atom_id res chain seq x y z
N MET A 1 -5.60 -26.55 50.38
CA MET A 1 -5.94 -27.63 49.43
C MET A 1 -7.08 -27.12 48.56
N TYR A 2 -6.96 -27.14 47.23
CA TYR A 2 -7.83 -26.40 46.30
C TYR A 2 -8.73 -27.35 45.52
N THR A 3 -10.01 -27.04 45.46
CA THR A 3 -11.00 -27.84 44.72
C THR A 3 -11.48 -27.09 43.49
N TYR A 4 -11.44 -27.76 42.35
CA TYR A 4 -11.84 -27.23 41.05
C TYR A 4 -13.06 -27.98 40.54
N LEU A 5 -14.00 -27.25 39.94
CA LEU A 5 -15.19 -27.81 39.29
C LEU A 5 -15.06 -27.61 37.77
N ASN A 6 -15.28 -28.68 37.01
CA ASN A 6 -15.44 -28.59 35.57
C ASN A 6 -16.86 -28.12 35.28
N LEU A 7 -17.00 -26.97 34.64
CA LEU A 7 -18.33 -26.41 34.37
C LEU A 7 -19.07 -27.14 33.26
N ASP A 8 -18.35 -27.86 32.40
CA ASP A 8 -18.91 -28.58 31.26
C ASP A 8 -19.34 -30.01 31.65
N THR A 9 -18.62 -30.66 32.57
CA THR A 9 -18.87 -32.06 32.97
C THR A 9 -19.38 -32.23 34.40
N GLY A 10 -19.31 -31.19 35.23
CA GLY A 10 -19.70 -31.25 36.65
C GLY A 10 -18.75 -32.07 37.55
N GLN A 11 -17.61 -32.53 37.02
CA GLN A 11 -16.62 -33.26 37.79
C GLN A 11 -15.81 -32.36 38.71
N THR A 12 -15.40 -32.89 39.87
CA THR A 12 -14.55 -32.18 40.84
C THR A 12 -13.19 -32.85 41.00
N ALA A 13 -12.15 -32.03 41.16
CA ALA A 13 -10.78 -32.48 41.41
C ALA A 13 -10.12 -31.62 42.49
N THR A 14 -9.26 -32.24 43.31
CA THR A 14 -8.63 -31.59 44.45
C THR A 14 -7.11 -31.65 44.36
N TYR A 15 -6.44 -30.51 44.55
CA TYR A 15 -4.99 -30.37 44.43
C TYR A 15 -4.37 -29.68 45.66
N SER A 16 -3.11 -29.98 45.92
CA SER A 16 -2.35 -29.39 47.03
C SER A 16 -1.80 -27.99 46.74
N SER A 17 -1.87 -27.50 45.49
CA SER A 17 -1.33 -26.20 45.06
C SER A 17 -2.35 -25.45 44.17
N PRO A 18 -2.41 -24.10 44.23
CA PRO A 18 -3.36 -23.31 43.45
C PRO A 18 -2.96 -23.14 41.98
N ASN A 19 -1.69 -23.39 41.65
CA ASN A 19 -1.10 -23.14 40.33
C ASN A 19 -1.03 -24.40 39.47
N VAL A 20 -2.09 -25.20 39.48
CA VAL A 20 -2.18 -26.38 38.60
C VAL A 20 -2.77 -25.94 37.26
N ARG A 21 -1.93 -25.90 36.22
CA ARG A 21 -2.39 -25.79 34.83
C ARG A 21 -3.03 -27.12 34.42
N LEU A 22 -4.35 -27.17 34.33
CA LEU A 22 -5.07 -28.32 33.78
C LEU A 22 -4.93 -28.30 32.25
N ALA A 23 -4.37 -29.36 31.69
CA ALA A 23 -3.75 -29.34 30.36
C ALA A 23 -4.71 -29.36 29.17
N ASN A 24 -6.03 -29.35 29.37
CA ASN A 24 -6.99 -29.49 28.27
C ASN A 24 -8.03 -28.37 28.31
N SER A 25 -8.55 -28.02 27.13
CA SER A 25 -9.42 -26.89 26.74
C SER A 25 -10.75 -26.69 27.49
N ASP A 26 -10.92 -27.31 28.64
CA ASP A 26 -12.17 -27.25 29.40
C ASP A 26 -12.09 -26.12 30.43
N ARG A 27 -13.24 -25.48 30.66
CA ARG A 27 -13.31 -24.31 31.53
C ARG A 27 -13.46 -24.74 32.98
N TRP A 28 -12.37 -24.67 33.73
CA TRP A 28 -12.34 -24.99 35.17
C TRP A 28 -12.29 -23.71 36.00
N GLU A 29 -13.19 -23.60 36.98
CA GLU A 29 -13.22 -22.48 37.93
C GLU A 29 -12.90 -22.97 39.36
N LEU A 30 -12.10 -22.19 40.09
CA LEU A 30 -11.75 -22.45 41.47
C LEU A 30 -12.93 -22.05 42.36
N THR A 31 -13.49 -23.00 43.11
CA THR A 31 -14.75 -22.77 43.82
C THR A 31 -14.59 -22.51 45.31
N THR A 32 -13.43 -22.77 45.90
CA THR A 32 -13.13 -22.41 47.29
C THR A 32 -11.63 -22.18 47.51
N GLU A 33 -11.31 -21.09 48.18
CA GLU A 33 -10.00 -20.80 48.73
C GLU A 33 -10.08 -21.13 50.24
N ASP A 34 -9.33 -22.12 50.70
CA ASP A 34 -9.13 -22.31 52.13
C ASP A 34 -8.27 -21.13 52.61
N THR A 35 -8.89 -20.17 53.30
CA THR A 35 -8.33 -18.83 53.59
C THR A 35 -7.30 -18.82 54.73
N SER A 36 -6.62 -19.94 54.96
CA SER A 36 -5.48 -19.97 55.87
C SER A 36 -4.18 -20.22 55.09
N GLU A 37 -3.33 -19.19 55.06
CA GLU A 37 -1.97 -19.15 54.48
C GLU A 37 -1.84 -18.90 52.97
N ALA A 38 -1.90 -17.62 52.58
CA ALA A 38 -1.00 -17.06 51.56
C ALA A 38 -0.87 -15.54 51.76
N THR A 39 -0.08 -15.15 52.76
CA THR A 39 0.55 -13.82 52.75
C THR A 39 1.85 -13.94 51.96
N ALA A 40 2.07 -12.97 51.07
CA ALA A 40 3.20 -12.78 50.16
C ALA A 40 3.04 -13.33 48.73
N GLU A 41 3.20 -12.39 47.79
CA GLU A 41 3.42 -12.53 46.35
C GLU A 41 2.21 -12.66 45.41
N ALA A 42 1.60 -11.52 45.06
CA ALA A 42 1.33 -11.14 43.66
C ALA A 42 1.03 -9.64 43.53
N VAL A 43 2.07 -8.94 43.11
CA VAL A 43 2.17 -7.64 42.41
C VAL A 43 0.86 -7.03 41.87
N ALA A 44 0.60 -5.80 42.32
CA ALA A 44 -0.11 -4.68 41.69
C ALA A 44 -1.26 -4.99 40.70
N ILE A 45 -2.48 -4.80 41.20
CA ILE A 45 -3.65 -4.45 40.39
C ILE A 45 -3.42 -3.02 39.87
N ALA A 46 -2.81 -2.90 38.70
CA ALA A 46 -2.74 -1.65 37.95
C ALA A 46 -2.72 -1.96 36.45
N ASP A 47 -3.81 -2.50 35.90
CA ASP A 47 -4.07 -2.38 34.45
C ASP A 47 -5.53 -2.66 34.05
N ALA A 48 -6.46 -1.87 34.61
CA ALA A 48 -7.84 -1.80 34.11
C ALA A 48 -8.13 -0.46 33.40
N LEU A 49 -7.10 0.15 32.83
CA LEU A 49 -7.24 1.09 31.72
C LEU A 49 -6.65 0.40 30.48
N PRO A 50 -7.18 0.64 29.28
CA PRO A 50 -6.56 0.16 28.06
C PRO A 50 -5.23 0.89 27.90
N THR A 51 -4.18 0.34 28.49
CA THR A 51 -2.81 0.74 28.20
C THR A 51 -2.58 0.30 26.77
N ILE A 52 -2.51 1.30 25.87
CA ILE A 52 -1.90 1.12 24.57
C ILE A 52 -0.46 0.69 24.88
N LEU A 53 -0.21 -0.61 24.86
CA LEU A 53 1.13 -1.16 24.87
C LEU A 53 1.75 -0.78 23.53
N THR A 54 2.30 0.44 23.47
CA THR A 54 3.35 0.73 22.50
C THR A 54 4.57 -0.03 23.00
N ASP A 55 4.76 -1.26 22.52
CA ASP A 55 6.06 -1.90 22.61
C ASP A 55 7.02 -0.99 21.84
N ALA A 56 7.85 -0.24 22.57
CA ALA A 56 8.81 0.68 22.00
C ALA A 56 9.96 -0.02 21.25
N GLU A 57 9.87 -1.35 21.04
CA GLU A 57 10.90 -2.16 20.38
C GLU A 57 10.40 -2.99 19.19
N ASP A 58 9.12 -2.96 18.83
CA ASP A 58 8.62 -3.61 17.60
C ASP A 58 7.70 -2.65 16.86
N ASP A 59 8.21 -1.99 15.81
CA ASP A 59 7.52 -1.04 14.91
C ASP A 59 6.31 -1.65 14.15
N ARG A 60 5.82 -2.81 14.58
CA ARG A 60 4.67 -3.50 13.99
C ARG A 60 3.46 -3.29 14.89
N ASN A 61 2.66 -2.32 14.47
CA ASN A 61 1.33 -1.99 14.97
C ASN A 61 0.43 -3.24 15.05
N HIS A 62 0.47 -3.99 16.15
CA HIS A 62 -0.32 -5.22 16.33
C HIS A 62 -1.66 -4.87 16.97
N VAL A 63 -2.71 -4.72 16.16
CA VAL A 63 -4.09 -4.62 16.67
C VAL A 63 -4.52 -6.00 17.14
N ARG A 64 -4.50 -6.26 18.46
CA ARG A 64 -5.09 -7.47 19.05
C ARG A 64 -6.56 -7.20 19.38
N SER A 65 -7.49 -7.88 18.69
CA SER A 65 -8.90 -7.86 19.07
C SER A 65 -9.13 -8.83 20.24
N SER A 66 -9.73 -8.34 21.33
CA SER A 66 -9.87 -9.09 22.58
C SER A 66 -11.12 -9.96 22.68
N ASN A 67 -11.75 -10.35 21.56
CA ASN A 67 -12.93 -11.22 21.57
C ASN A 67 -12.69 -12.47 20.72
N ALA A 68 -12.72 -13.64 21.38
CA ALA A 68 -12.37 -14.97 20.87
C ALA A 68 -13.33 -15.56 19.79
N GLY A 69 -13.89 -14.75 18.90
CA GLY A 69 -14.82 -15.23 17.88
C GLY A 69 -14.97 -14.39 16.62
N ILE A 70 -14.25 -13.27 16.51
CA ILE A 70 -14.22 -12.46 15.29
C ILE A 70 -12.76 -12.09 15.05
N GLU A 71 -12.05 -12.96 14.33
CA GLU A 71 -10.83 -12.57 13.63
C GLU A 71 -11.24 -11.62 12.51
N ALA A 72 -11.48 -10.36 12.85
CA ALA A 72 -11.43 -9.30 11.86
C ALA A 72 -9.99 -9.29 11.36
N ARG A 73 -9.75 -9.92 10.21
CA ARG A 73 -8.51 -9.77 9.44
C ARG A 73 -8.46 -8.32 8.98
N ILE A 74 -8.07 -7.41 9.87
CA ILE A 74 -7.64 -6.08 9.49
C ILE A 74 -6.28 -6.33 8.84
N ALA A 75 -6.30 -6.51 7.51
CA ALA A 75 -5.10 -6.27 6.73
C ALA A 75 -4.83 -4.77 6.88
N VAL A 76 -4.00 -4.41 7.85
CA VAL A 76 -3.30 -3.13 7.79
C VAL A 76 -2.43 -3.27 6.56
N HIS A 77 -2.94 -2.77 5.44
CA HIS A 77 -2.14 -2.59 4.25
C HIS A 77 -1.16 -1.48 4.63
N ASN A 78 -0.04 -1.86 5.25
CA ASN A 78 1.13 -1.02 5.28
C ASN A 78 1.50 -0.85 3.80
N LEU A 79 1.00 0.23 3.19
CA LEU A 79 1.49 0.69 1.91
C LEU A 79 2.95 1.06 2.19
N ASP A 80 3.86 0.11 1.95
CA ASP A 80 5.28 0.38 2.06
C ASP A 80 5.61 1.45 1.00
N PRO A 81 5.95 2.68 1.41
CA PRO A 81 6.29 3.73 0.45
C PRO A 81 7.54 3.37 -0.37
N ALA A 82 8.36 2.44 0.12
CA ALA A 82 9.52 1.91 -0.58
C ALA A 82 9.19 0.71 -1.50
N ALA A 83 7.99 0.12 -1.40
CA ALA A 83 7.52 -0.91 -2.33
C ALA A 83 6.95 -0.31 -3.63
N HIS A 84 6.61 0.97 -3.62
CA HIS A 84 6.07 1.70 -4.78
C HIS A 84 6.72 3.09 -4.93
N PRO A 85 8.05 3.20 -5.05
CA PRO A 85 8.65 4.51 -5.29
C PRO A 85 8.21 4.98 -6.69
N GLU A 86 7.49 6.11 -6.74
CA GLU A 86 7.23 6.82 -7.99
C GLU A 86 8.54 7.47 -8.44
N VAL A 87 9.41 6.69 -9.08
CA VAL A 87 10.66 7.19 -9.64
C VAL A 87 10.37 7.71 -11.03
N ALA A 88 10.68 8.99 -11.27
CA ALA A 88 10.65 9.55 -12.60
C ALA A 88 11.73 8.88 -13.46
N TYR A 89 11.31 8.14 -14.49
CA TYR A 89 12.24 7.60 -15.48
C TYR A 89 12.51 8.66 -16.55
N GLU A 90 13.76 9.11 -16.65
CA GLU A 90 14.17 10.10 -17.65
C GLU A 90 14.77 9.43 -18.88
N GLN A 91 14.17 9.69 -20.04
CA GLN A 91 14.77 9.35 -21.33
C GLN A 91 15.63 10.51 -21.83
N THR A 92 16.89 10.20 -22.14
CA THR A 92 17.95 11.19 -22.35
C THR A 92 17.72 12.05 -23.60
N THR A 93 17.26 11.48 -24.72
CA THR A 93 16.90 12.21 -25.95
C THR A 93 16.05 11.34 -26.88
N THR A 94 15.04 11.92 -27.53
CA THR A 94 14.26 11.23 -28.57
C THR A 94 14.92 11.25 -29.96
N GLY A 95 14.75 10.14 -30.68
CA GLY A 95 14.85 10.13 -32.14
C GLY A 95 13.47 10.37 -32.78
N ALA A 96 13.35 10.09 -34.07
CA ALA A 96 12.07 10.20 -34.79
C ALA A 96 10.95 9.29 -34.22
N ALA A 97 11.32 8.25 -33.47
CA ALA A 97 10.41 7.38 -32.75
C ALA A 97 10.98 7.05 -31.37
N THR A 98 10.10 6.92 -30.38
CA THR A 98 10.45 6.56 -29.00
C THR A 98 9.34 5.71 -28.39
N THR A 99 9.71 4.89 -27.41
CA THR A 99 8.77 4.11 -26.60
C THR A 99 8.82 4.56 -25.15
N ILE A 100 7.65 4.81 -24.56
CA ILE A 100 7.46 4.94 -23.11
C ILE A 100 7.01 3.58 -22.60
N ASP A 101 7.74 3.02 -21.65
CA ASP A 101 7.40 1.73 -21.03
C ASP A 101 6.92 1.96 -19.60
N LEU A 102 5.64 1.63 -19.33
CA LEU A 102 5.02 1.72 -18.00
C LEU A 102 5.72 0.81 -16.98
N GLY A 103 6.45 -0.21 -17.43
CA GLY A 103 7.30 -1.03 -16.58
C GLY A 103 8.43 -0.23 -15.90
N ASN A 104 8.83 0.92 -16.45
CA ASN A 104 9.83 1.80 -15.85
C ASN A 104 9.26 2.75 -14.78
N GLY A 105 7.95 2.73 -14.56
CA GLY A 105 7.27 3.51 -13.54
C GLY A 105 6.21 4.48 -14.08
N PRO A 106 5.35 5.00 -13.18
CA PRO A 106 4.20 5.82 -13.55
C PRO A 106 4.56 7.27 -13.90
N VAL A 107 5.78 7.72 -13.62
CA VAL A 107 6.26 9.06 -13.97
C VAL A 107 7.41 8.92 -14.95
N GLN A 108 7.27 9.57 -16.10
CA GLN A 108 8.24 9.50 -17.20
C GLN A 108 8.58 10.91 -17.64
N THR A 109 9.84 11.15 -17.97
CA THR A 109 10.30 12.41 -18.58
C THR A 109 10.91 12.10 -19.93
N LEU A 110 10.49 12.84 -20.95
CA LEU A 110 10.95 12.67 -22.31
C LEU A 110 11.51 13.98 -22.87
N ILE A 111 12.78 13.96 -23.24
CA ILE A 111 13.47 15.11 -23.85
C ILE A 111 13.38 15.01 -25.37
N LEU A 112 12.73 15.99 -25.99
CA LEU A 112 12.46 16.06 -27.42
C LEU A 112 13.61 16.72 -28.17
N ASP A 113 14.35 15.94 -28.95
CA ASP A 113 15.38 16.46 -29.87
C ASP A 113 14.92 16.44 -31.34
N HIS A 114 13.86 15.67 -31.62
CA HIS A 114 13.24 15.50 -32.94
C HIS A 114 11.72 15.57 -32.84
N ASP A 115 11.05 15.83 -33.97
CA ASP A 115 9.64 15.47 -34.09
C ASP A 115 9.54 13.95 -33.89
N THR A 116 8.73 13.54 -32.92
CA THR A 116 8.82 12.18 -32.35
C THR A 116 7.46 11.51 -32.39
N THR A 117 7.40 10.31 -32.96
CA THR A 117 6.27 9.41 -32.73
C THR A 117 6.51 8.66 -31.43
N VAL A 118 5.60 8.82 -30.47
CA VAL A 118 5.67 8.19 -29.15
C VAL A 118 4.68 7.04 -29.10
N THR A 119 5.17 5.86 -28.75
CA THR A 119 4.36 4.68 -28.44
C THR A 119 4.43 4.41 -26.95
N ILE A 120 3.30 4.05 -26.34
CA ILE A 120 3.23 3.68 -24.92
C ILE A 120 3.06 2.16 -24.83
N THR A 121 3.88 1.49 -24.04
CA THR A 121 3.90 0.02 -23.87
C THR A 121 3.97 -0.38 -22.41
N GLY A 122 3.85 -1.68 -22.14
CA GLY A 122 4.00 -2.22 -20.77
C GLY A 122 2.82 -1.93 -19.85
N ALA A 123 1.67 -1.54 -20.42
CA ALA A 123 0.44 -1.42 -19.68
C ALA A 123 0.03 -2.79 -19.09
N PRO A 124 -0.53 -2.83 -17.86
CA PRO A 124 -0.97 -4.06 -17.26
C PRO A 124 -2.15 -4.64 -18.05
N ASP A 125 -2.22 -5.96 -18.15
CA ASP A 125 -3.32 -6.64 -18.84
C ASP A 125 -4.68 -6.24 -18.25
N ALA A 126 -5.70 -6.14 -19.11
CA ALA A 126 -7.08 -5.94 -18.69
C ALA A 126 -7.49 -7.01 -17.66
N PRO A 127 -8.26 -6.66 -16.61
CA PRO A 127 -9.00 -5.42 -16.42
C PRO A 127 -8.25 -4.33 -15.64
N ASN A 128 -6.93 -4.43 -15.49
CA ASN A 128 -6.17 -3.43 -14.76
C ASN A 128 -6.04 -2.15 -15.58
N VAL A 129 -5.91 -1.02 -14.88
CA VAL A 129 -5.73 0.30 -15.49
C VAL A 129 -4.23 0.61 -15.57
N GLY A 130 -3.77 1.00 -16.74
CA GLY A 130 -2.44 1.60 -16.92
C GLY A 130 -2.54 3.11 -16.83
N LEU A 131 -1.66 3.74 -16.05
CA LEU A 131 -1.59 5.20 -15.93
C LEU A 131 -0.14 5.65 -16.00
N VAL A 132 0.12 6.70 -16.77
CA VAL A 132 1.43 7.35 -16.82
C VAL A 132 1.29 8.87 -16.84
N MET A 133 2.01 9.54 -15.95
CA MET A 133 2.32 10.96 -16.01
C MET A 133 3.58 11.16 -16.84
N LEU A 134 3.46 11.91 -17.93
CA LEU A 134 4.55 12.23 -18.83
C LEU A 134 4.89 13.71 -18.75
N TYR A 135 6.16 14.00 -18.47
CA TYR A 135 6.76 15.31 -18.70
C TYR A 135 7.43 15.32 -20.07
N LEU A 136 6.97 16.17 -20.97
CA LEU A 136 7.59 16.42 -22.27
C LEU A 136 8.46 17.67 -22.14
N VAL A 137 9.75 17.55 -22.44
CA VAL A 137 10.71 18.65 -22.34
C VAL A 137 11.25 18.94 -23.74
N GLN A 138 11.09 20.18 -24.20
CA GLN A 138 11.76 20.62 -25.42
C GLN A 138 13.27 20.60 -25.23
N GLY A 139 14.01 19.98 -26.16
CA GLY A 139 15.47 20.01 -26.18
C GLY A 139 16.04 21.41 -26.48
N GLU A 140 17.34 21.48 -26.75
CA GLU A 140 18.08 22.74 -26.89
C GLU A 140 17.59 23.65 -28.02
N VAL A 141 16.97 23.08 -29.07
CA VAL A 141 16.51 23.82 -30.26
C VAL A 141 15.02 24.17 -30.16
N GLY A 142 14.24 23.49 -29.31
CA GLY A 142 12.79 23.66 -29.24
C GLY A 142 12.05 23.28 -30.53
N SER A 143 10.77 23.68 -30.59
CA SER A 143 9.85 23.47 -31.72
C SER A 143 9.75 22.01 -32.18
N LYS A 144 9.77 21.06 -31.24
CA LYS A 144 9.57 19.63 -31.53
C LYS A 144 8.15 19.21 -31.22
N THR A 145 7.59 18.38 -32.08
CA THR A 145 6.20 17.94 -31.97
C THR A 145 6.15 16.45 -31.64
N PRO A 146 5.73 16.07 -30.42
CA PRO A 146 5.42 14.69 -30.12
C PRO A 146 4.05 14.32 -30.70
N THR A 147 3.95 13.11 -31.25
CA THR A 147 2.71 12.52 -31.78
C THR A 147 2.44 11.19 -31.10
N PHE A 148 1.20 10.97 -30.68
CA PHE A 148 0.78 9.75 -29.98
C PHE A 148 -0.31 9.06 -30.81
N ALA A 149 0.05 8.00 -31.52
CA ALA A 149 -0.82 7.38 -32.53
C ALA A 149 -2.00 6.62 -31.90
N ASP A 150 -1.77 5.97 -30.75
CA ASP A 150 -2.75 5.13 -30.07
C ASP A 150 -3.48 5.89 -28.94
N THR A 151 -3.53 7.23 -29.04
CA THR A 151 -4.12 8.10 -28.02
C THR A 151 -5.28 8.91 -28.56
N GLU A 152 -6.42 8.75 -27.92
CA GLU A 152 -7.60 9.59 -28.09
C GLU A 152 -7.46 10.84 -27.21
N TRP A 153 -7.73 12.00 -27.82
CA TRP A 153 -7.71 13.30 -27.14
C TRP A 153 -9.13 13.87 -27.03
N PRO A 154 -9.40 14.77 -26.07
CA PRO A 154 -10.67 15.46 -26.02
C PRO A 154 -11.01 16.11 -27.36
N GLU A 155 -12.22 15.83 -27.87
CA GLU A 155 -12.70 16.36 -29.16
C GLU A 155 -11.82 15.97 -30.37
N ASP A 156 -11.15 14.81 -30.32
CA ASP A 156 -10.26 14.29 -31.37
C ASP A 156 -9.11 15.25 -31.75
N THR A 157 -8.76 16.16 -30.84
CA THR A 157 -7.79 17.22 -31.10
C THR A 157 -6.59 17.09 -30.17
N PRO A 158 -5.40 16.71 -30.69
CA PRO A 158 -4.18 16.72 -29.90
C PRO A 158 -3.90 18.11 -29.30
N PRO A 159 -3.34 18.18 -28.08
CA PRO A 159 -3.05 19.46 -27.44
C PRO A 159 -1.94 20.21 -28.18
N THR A 160 -1.90 21.52 -27.96
CA THR A 160 -0.77 22.36 -28.40
C THR A 160 0.33 22.30 -27.37
N TRP A 161 1.51 21.86 -27.79
CA TRP A 161 2.71 21.77 -26.96
C TRP A 161 3.49 23.09 -26.96
N SER A 162 4.21 23.35 -25.88
CA SER A 162 5.19 24.42 -25.79
C SER A 162 6.32 24.17 -26.78
N THR A 163 6.87 25.27 -27.34
CA THR A 163 7.86 25.21 -28.41
C THR A 163 9.19 25.87 -28.04
N ASP A 164 9.24 26.62 -26.94
CA ASP A 164 10.47 27.26 -26.50
C ASP A 164 11.49 26.18 -26.06
N PRO A 165 12.78 26.34 -26.36
CA PRO A 165 13.82 25.44 -25.84
C PRO A 165 13.74 25.28 -24.32
N GLY A 166 13.80 24.04 -23.83
CA GLY A 166 13.73 23.72 -22.41
C GLY A 166 12.33 23.86 -21.78
N SER A 167 11.31 24.28 -22.53
CA SER A 167 9.93 24.31 -22.01
C SER A 167 9.46 22.91 -21.65
N LYS A 168 8.69 22.80 -20.57
CA LYS A 168 8.19 21.54 -20.03
C LYS A 168 6.67 21.53 -20.00
N ASP A 169 6.08 20.52 -20.65
CA ASP A 169 4.65 20.25 -20.62
C ASP A 169 4.35 18.98 -19.83
N GLY A 170 3.15 18.89 -19.27
CA GLY A 170 2.68 17.72 -18.54
C GLY A 170 1.44 17.13 -19.20
N ALA A 171 1.41 15.80 -19.34
CA ALA A 171 0.24 15.07 -19.81
C ALA A 171 0.07 13.76 -19.03
N VAL A 172 -1.18 13.34 -18.85
CA VAL A 172 -1.53 12.03 -18.30
C VAL A 172 -2.12 11.19 -19.41
N PHE A 173 -1.72 9.91 -19.43
CA PHE A 173 -2.29 8.90 -20.32
C PHE A 173 -2.85 7.77 -19.47
N GLU A 174 -4.06 7.31 -19.82
CA GLU A 174 -4.76 6.21 -19.16
C GLU A 174 -5.17 5.16 -20.19
N THR A 175 -5.11 3.88 -19.81
CA THR A 175 -5.65 2.77 -20.60
C THR A 175 -6.36 1.76 -19.69
N VAL A 176 -7.45 1.17 -20.20
CA VAL A 176 -8.23 0.13 -19.51
C VAL A 176 -8.25 -1.19 -20.28
N ASP A 177 -7.54 -1.26 -21.41
CA ASP A 177 -7.59 -2.37 -22.37
C ASP A 177 -6.22 -3.03 -22.61
N GLY A 178 -5.29 -2.89 -21.66
CA GLY A 178 -3.94 -3.44 -21.77
C GLY A 178 -3.02 -2.62 -22.68
N GLY A 179 -3.34 -1.34 -22.90
CA GLY A 179 -2.54 -0.44 -23.73
C GLY A 179 -2.81 -0.56 -25.22
N ALA A 180 -3.95 -1.13 -25.62
CA ALA A 180 -4.36 -1.11 -27.02
C ALA A 180 -4.84 0.29 -27.44
N ASN A 181 -5.50 1.01 -26.52
CA ASN A 181 -5.86 2.41 -26.69
C ASN A 181 -5.57 3.19 -25.41
N PHE A 182 -5.23 4.46 -25.56
CA PHE A 182 -5.05 5.40 -24.45
C PHE A 182 -5.98 6.60 -24.59
N THR A 183 -6.43 7.13 -23.45
CA THR A 183 -6.97 8.49 -23.38
C THR A 183 -5.88 9.43 -22.87
N GLY A 184 -5.69 10.54 -23.55
CA GLY A 184 -4.68 11.55 -23.20
C GLY A 184 -5.33 12.81 -22.64
N THR A 185 -4.72 13.44 -21.65
CA THR A 185 -5.12 14.77 -21.17
C THR A 185 -3.90 15.60 -20.81
N LEU A 186 -3.88 16.84 -21.29
CA LEU A 186 -2.88 17.82 -20.92
C LEU A 186 -3.13 18.31 -19.49
N THR A 187 -2.14 18.20 -18.61
CA THR A 187 -2.22 18.73 -17.24
C THR A 187 -1.74 20.17 -17.14
N GLY A 188 -0.88 20.60 -18.08
CA GLY A 188 -0.42 21.98 -18.20
C GLY A 188 0.75 22.13 -19.16
N VAL A 189 1.10 23.38 -19.47
CA VAL A 189 2.13 23.77 -20.44
C VAL A 189 3.06 24.83 -19.87
N ASP A 190 4.29 24.90 -20.40
CA ASP A 190 5.35 25.86 -20.05
C ASP A 190 5.62 25.96 -18.53
N TYR A 191 5.74 24.80 -17.87
CA TYR A 191 6.20 24.76 -16.49
C TYR A 191 7.66 25.24 -16.40
N ARG A 192 7.92 26.20 -15.52
CA ARG A 192 9.25 26.76 -15.23
C ARG A 192 9.82 26.30 -13.91
#